data_AF-A0A6J1QD18-F1
#
_entry.id   AF-A0A6J1QD18-F1
#
_cell.length_a   1.000
_cell.length_b   1.000
_cell.length_c   1.000
_cell.angle_alpha   90.00
_cell.angle_beta   90.00
_cell.angle_gamma   90.00
#
_symmetry.space_group_name_H-M   'P 1'
#
loop_
_entity.id
_entity.type
_entity.pdbx_description
1 polymer ?
#
loop_
_entity_poly.entity_id
_entity_poly.type
_entity_poly.pdbx_seq_one_letter_code
_entity_poly.pdbx_strand_id
1 'polypeptide(L)'
;MENAQKSLADKRLCETKNWFDKCKNVIDGRRIVDLAHLAAELWCKECNLPLSLRYATDEFRSGLASIITVKCTKCGNSYKVTTNAEVPGDAHMYYTVNLKAVMGMIDAGIGETHLNTILSALNIPPLNPTVVKRHERVAGPAIESIAKDSCREGLQLEKKLTLSALQEDDK
;
A
#
# COMPACT_ATOMS: atom_id res chain seq x y z
N MET A 1 -7.52 -30.25 37.15
CA MET A 1 -8.24 -30.36 35.87
C MET A 1 -9.09 -29.12 35.52
N GLU A 2 -9.06 -28.04 36.32
CA GLU A 2 -9.87 -26.82 36.10
C GLU A 2 -9.30 -25.82 35.08
N ASN A 3 -8.01 -25.91 34.71
CA ASN A 3 -7.38 -24.94 33.79
C ASN A 3 -7.65 -25.22 32.30
N ALA A 4 -8.22 -26.37 31.95
CA ALA A 4 -8.57 -26.70 30.55
C ALA A 4 -9.98 -26.20 30.16
N GLN A 5 -10.87 -25.97 31.13
CA GLN A 5 -12.24 -25.54 30.87
C GLN A 5 -12.37 -24.00 30.73
N LYS A 6 -11.45 -23.23 31.32
CA LYS A 6 -11.41 -21.76 31.13
C LYS A 6 -11.00 -21.33 29.72
N SER A 7 -10.14 -22.08 29.03
CA SER A 7 -9.66 -21.72 27.67
C SER A 7 -10.68 -22.01 26.55
N LEU A 8 -11.65 -22.87 26.80
CA LEU A 8 -12.78 -23.16 25.90
C LEU A 8 -13.98 -22.23 26.15
N ALA A 9 -14.07 -21.62 27.34
CA ALA A 9 -15.11 -20.64 27.67
C ALA A 9 -14.90 -19.28 26.98
N ASP A 10 -13.65 -18.85 26.74
CA ASP A 10 -13.35 -17.60 26.02
C ASP A 10 -13.68 -17.65 24.53
N LYS A 11 -13.92 -18.84 23.96
CA LYS A 11 -14.29 -19.00 22.54
C LYS A 11 -15.80 -19.10 22.28
N ARG A 12 -16.64 -19.03 23.33
CA ARG A 12 -18.11 -19.14 23.23
C ARG A 12 -18.86 -17.93 23.82
N LEU A 13 -18.26 -16.74 23.79
CA LEU A 13 -18.89 -15.50 24.25
C LEU A 13 -19.12 -14.50 23.09
N CYS A 14 -19.62 -14.97 21.93
CA CYS A 14 -20.13 -14.08 20.88
C CYS A 14 -21.65 -14.10 20.71
N GLU A 15 -22.38 -14.82 21.56
CA GLU A 15 -23.85 -14.93 21.49
C GLU A 15 -24.54 -14.37 22.74
N THR A 16 -24.24 -13.13 23.14
CA THR A 16 -25.16 -12.37 24.00
C THR A 16 -25.22 -10.90 23.60
N LYS A 17 -26.43 -10.35 23.71
CA LYS A 17 -26.93 -9.08 23.19
C LYS A 17 -26.10 -7.86 23.63
N ASN A 18 -24.98 -7.61 22.94
CA ASN A 18 -24.39 -6.29 22.71
C ASN A 18 -23.31 -6.40 21.61
N TRP A 19 -23.70 -6.95 20.46
CA TRP A 19 -22.82 -7.43 19.39
C TRP A 19 -21.91 -6.34 18.78
N PHE A 20 -22.29 -5.07 18.88
CA PHE A 20 -21.55 -3.97 18.25
C PHE A 20 -20.28 -3.51 19.00
N ASP A 21 -20.23 -3.63 20.34
CA ASP A 21 -19.21 -2.90 21.12
C ASP A 21 -18.05 -3.75 21.67
N LYS A 22 -18.06 -5.09 21.52
CA LYS A 22 -17.09 -5.95 22.22
C LYS A 22 -16.17 -6.81 21.34
N CYS A 23 -16.31 -6.75 20.02
CA CYS A 23 -15.37 -7.35 19.08
C CYS A 23 -14.78 -6.25 18.20
N LYS A 24 -14.01 -5.33 18.80
CA LYS A 24 -13.23 -4.38 18.01
C LYS A 24 -12.20 -5.20 17.23
N ASN A 25 -12.45 -5.41 15.94
CA ASN A 25 -11.48 -6.05 15.08
C ASN A 25 -10.19 -5.24 15.16
N VAL A 26 -9.06 -5.92 15.38
CA VAL A 26 -7.75 -5.26 15.44
C VAL A 26 -7.49 -4.48 14.16
N ILE A 27 -7.94 -5.03 13.03
CA ILE A 27 -7.94 -4.38 11.74
C ILE A 27 -9.36 -3.89 11.48
N ASP A 28 -9.52 -2.59 11.30
CA ASP A 28 -10.78 -1.98 10.89
C ASP A 28 -10.56 -0.86 9.85
N GLY A 29 -11.61 -0.56 9.10
CA GLY A 29 -11.63 0.41 8.02
C GLY A 29 -11.08 -0.11 6.70
N ARG A 30 -10.76 0.82 5.79
CA ARG A 30 -10.30 0.50 4.43
C ARG A 30 -8.79 0.65 4.32
N ARG A 31 -8.17 -0.24 3.54
CA ARG A 31 -6.73 -0.23 3.21
C ARG A 31 -6.55 -0.44 1.71
N ILE A 32 -5.48 0.10 1.16
CA ILE A 32 -5.07 -0.19 -0.21
C ILE A 32 -4.17 -1.42 -0.16
N VAL A 33 -4.56 -2.48 -0.85
CA VAL A 33 -3.87 -3.78 -0.81
C VAL A 33 -3.52 -4.24 -2.20
N ASP A 34 -2.35 -4.88 -2.35
CA ASP A 34 -2.05 -5.67 -3.52
C ASP A 34 -2.62 -7.08 -3.27
N LEU A 35 -3.67 -7.44 -4.01
CA LEU A 35 -4.39 -8.69 -3.80
C LEU A 35 -3.52 -9.92 -4.04
N ALA A 36 -2.63 -9.88 -5.04
CA ALA A 36 -1.76 -11.00 -5.38
C ALA A 36 -0.70 -11.19 -4.28
N HIS A 37 -0.08 -10.09 -3.86
CA HIS A 37 0.89 -10.10 -2.75
C HIS A 37 0.26 -10.56 -1.44
N LEU A 38 -0.89 -9.99 -1.08
CA LEU A 38 -1.60 -10.31 0.16
C LEU A 38 -2.03 -11.78 0.20
N ALA A 39 -2.52 -12.33 -0.92
CA ALA A 39 -2.91 -13.74 -1.00
C ALA A 39 -1.72 -14.68 -0.78
N ALA A 40 -0.53 -14.35 -1.29
CA ALA A 40 0.68 -15.13 -1.07
C ALA A 40 1.16 -15.06 0.39
N GLU A 41 1.04 -13.89 1.02
CA GLU A 41 1.46 -13.67 2.41
C GLU A 41 0.50 -14.30 3.44
N LEU A 42 -0.79 -14.43 3.11
CA LEU A 42 -1.82 -15.05 3.96
C LEU A 42 -1.74 -16.59 3.97
N TRP A 43 -0.54 -17.12 4.12
CA TRP A 43 -0.29 -18.56 4.11
C TRP A 43 0.62 -19.00 5.25
N CYS A 44 0.17 -19.99 6.02
CA CYS A 44 0.96 -20.56 7.11
C CYS A 44 2.01 -21.51 6.53
N LYS A 45 3.30 -21.15 6.67
CA LYS A 45 4.44 -21.93 6.16
C LYS A 45 4.58 -23.32 6.82
N GLU A 46 4.15 -23.46 8.06
CA GLU A 46 4.25 -24.73 8.81
C GLU A 46 3.08 -25.67 8.53
N CYS A 47 1.85 -25.14 8.49
CA CYS A 47 0.64 -25.93 8.32
C CYS A 47 0.19 -26.10 6.87
N ASN A 48 0.75 -25.29 5.96
CA ASN A 48 0.30 -25.16 4.58
C ASN A 48 -1.22 -24.86 4.49
N LEU A 49 -1.70 -23.90 5.29
CA LEU A 49 -3.10 -23.51 5.39
C LEU A 49 -3.26 -21.99 5.25
N PRO A 50 -4.39 -21.52 4.70
CA PRO A 50 -4.67 -20.10 4.59
C PRO A 50 -4.84 -19.47 5.98
N LEU A 51 -4.24 -18.29 6.15
CA LEU A 51 -4.40 -17.46 7.33
C LEU A 51 -5.64 -16.58 7.15
N SER A 52 -6.49 -16.51 8.18
CA SER A 52 -7.68 -15.66 8.16
C SER A 52 -7.40 -14.37 8.94
N LEU A 53 -7.66 -13.24 8.29
CA LEU A 53 -7.55 -11.90 8.89
C LEU A 53 -8.46 -11.72 10.12
N ARG A 54 -9.48 -12.57 10.31
CA ARG A 54 -10.30 -12.58 11.55
C ARG A 54 -9.49 -12.90 12.80
N TYR A 55 -8.34 -13.55 12.65
CA TYR A 55 -7.42 -13.87 13.74
C TYR A 55 -6.19 -12.96 13.75
N ALA A 56 -6.34 -11.76 13.19
CA ALA A 56 -5.33 -10.72 13.32
C ALA A 56 -5.24 -10.25 14.77
N THR A 57 -4.01 -10.14 15.26
CA THR A 57 -3.69 -9.75 16.64
C THR A 57 -3.12 -8.35 16.71
N ASP A 58 -2.46 -7.87 15.65
CA ASP A 58 -1.87 -6.54 15.58
C ASP A 58 -1.83 -6.00 14.15
N GLU A 59 -1.85 -4.68 14.01
CA GLU A 59 -1.65 -3.97 12.74
C GLU A 59 -0.65 -2.81 12.93
N PHE A 60 0.46 -2.86 12.20
CA PHE A 60 1.39 -1.74 12.09
C PHE A 60 1.30 -1.12 10.70
N ARG A 61 0.99 0.18 10.62
CA ARG A 61 0.85 0.90 9.35
C ARG A 61 2.11 1.67 8.99
N SER A 62 2.54 1.57 7.74
CA SER A 62 3.64 2.32 7.14
C SER A 62 3.14 3.04 5.89
N GLY A 63 2.57 4.23 6.10
CA GLY A 63 1.83 4.95 5.04
C GLY A 63 0.54 4.21 4.67
N LEU A 64 0.38 3.91 3.39
CA LEU A 64 -0.76 3.14 2.85
C LEU A 64 -0.61 1.63 3.01
N ALA A 65 0.61 1.14 3.22
CA ALA A 65 0.86 -0.26 3.46
C ALA A 65 0.67 -0.61 4.94
N SER A 66 0.26 -1.85 5.19
CA SER A 66 0.06 -2.38 6.54
C SER A 66 0.81 -3.70 6.71
N ILE A 67 1.37 -3.89 7.90
CA ILE A 67 1.96 -5.13 8.37
C ILE A 67 1.01 -5.68 9.41
N ILE A 68 0.37 -6.79 9.08
CA ILE A 68 -0.66 -7.40 9.89
C ILE A 68 -0.08 -8.65 10.54
N THR A 69 -0.19 -8.76 11.85
CA THR A 69 0.18 -10.00 12.55
C THR A 69 -1.05 -10.89 12.66
N VAL A 70 -1.00 -12.09 12.07
CA VAL A 70 -2.11 -13.06 12.04
C VAL A 70 -1.70 -14.35 12.71
N LYS A 71 -2.55 -14.86 13.61
CA LYS A 71 -2.33 -16.14 14.29
C LYS A 71 -2.94 -17.29 13.49
N CYS A 72 -2.15 -18.33 13.23
CA CYS A 72 -2.66 -19.57 12.63
C CYS A 72 -3.57 -20.30 13.61
N THR A 73 -4.74 -20.73 13.15
CA THR A 73 -5.72 -21.44 13.98
C THR A 73 -5.31 -22.88 14.31
N LYS A 74 -4.44 -23.49 13.50
CA LYS A 74 -3.98 -24.88 13.65
C LYS A 74 -2.76 -24.98 14.56
N CYS A 75 -1.63 -24.35 14.19
CA CYS A 75 -0.39 -24.42 14.99
C CYS A 75 -0.27 -23.34 16.07
N GLY A 76 -1.08 -22.28 16.01
CA GLY A 76 -0.98 -21.17 16.96
C GLY A 76 0.20 -20.20 16.72
N ASN A 77 1.04 -20.43 15.71
CA ASN A 77 2.12 -19.51 15.35
C ASN A 77 1.57 -18.20 14.78
N SER A 78 2.26 -17.11 15.07
CA SER A 78 1.95 -15.78 14.52
C SER A 78 2.81 -15.49 13.30
N TYR A 79 2.20 -14.95 12.26
CA TYR A 79 2.85 -14.58 11.01
C TYR A 79 2.66 -13.10 10.74
N LYS A 80 3.71 -12.45 10.25
CA LYS A 80 3.63 -11.09 9.70
C LYS A 80 3.23 -11.20 8.25
N VAL A 81 2.15 -10.51 7.91
CA VAL A 81 1.54 -10.47 6.58
C VAL A 81 1.60 -9.03 6.10
N THR A 82 2.36 -8.80 5.03
CA THR A 82 2.45 -7.46 4.43
C THR A 82 1.36 -7.27 3.37
N THR A 83 0.73 -6.10 3.31
CA THR A 83 -0.35 -5.85 2.32
C THR A 83 0.17 -5.50 0.92
N ASN A 84 1.44 -5.11 0.82
CA ASN A 84 2.06 -4.65 -0.41
C ASN A 84 3.53 -5.07 -0.43
N ALA A 85 4.06 -5.25 -1.63
CA ALA A 85 5.46 -5.57 -1.82
C ALA A 85 6.38 -4.44 -1.33
N GLU A 86 7.47 -4.85 -0.70
CA GLU A 86 8.58 -3.99 -0.30
C GLU A 86 9.53 -3.76 -1.48
N VAL A 87 10.09 -2.56 -1.56
CA VAL A 87 11.11 -2.17 -2.52
C VAL A 87 12.36 -1.79 -1.74
N PRO A 88 13.53 -2.38 -2.07
CA PRO A 88 14.79 -1.96 -1.48
C PRO A 88 15.08 -0.51 -1.87
N GLY A 89 15.40 0.30 -0.87
CA GLY A 89 15.94 1.63 -1.02
C GLY A 89 17.33 1.74 -0.40
N ASP A 90 18.06 2.81 -0.73
CA ASP A 90 19.46 2.98 -0.32
C ASP A 90 19.68 2.82 1.20
N ALA A 91 18.77 3.37 2.02
CA ALA A 91 18.86 3.33 3.49
C ALA A 91 17.64 2.71 4.19
N HIS A 92 16.49 2.63 3.50
CA HIS A 92 15.22 2.20 4.08
C HIS A 92 14.42 1.39 3.07
N MET A 93 13.70 0.37 3.57
CA MET A 93 12.69 -0.33 2.77
C MET A 93 11.47 0.57 2.56
N TYR A 94 10.98 0.59 1.34
CA TYR A 94 9.77 1.31 0.94
C TYR A 94 8.66 0.32 0.59
N TYR A 95 7.41 0.73 0.72
CA TYR A 95 6.31 -0.03 0.13
C TYR A 95 5.95 0.54 -1.24
N THR A 96 5.83 -0.34 -2.23
CA THR A 96 5.46 0.02 -3.62
C THR A 96 4.26 0.95 -3.70
N VAL A 97 3.24 0.72 -2.87
CA VAL A 97 2.01 1.53 -2.84
C VAL A 97 2.26 2.99 -2.45
N ASN A 98 3.17 3.26 -1.52
CA ASN A 98 3.50 4.62 -1.10
C ASN A 98 4.20 5.38 -2.22
N LEU A 99 5.16 4.72 -2.87
CA LEU A 99 5.88 5.31 -4.00
C LEU A 99 4.91 5.61 -5.16
N LYS A 100 4.04 4.66 -5.52
CA LYS A 100 3.04 4.85 -6.59
C LYS A 100 2.04 5.96 -6.26
N ALA A 101 1.58 6.05 -5.01
CA ALA A 101 0.68 7.13 -4.60
C ALA A 101 1.32 8.51 -4.73
N VAL A 102 2.59 8.64 -4.32
CA VAL A 102 3.33 9.90 -4.44
C VAL A 102 3.68 10.22 -5.89
N MET A 103 4.05 9.23 -6.70
CA MET A 103 4.24 9.42 -8.14
C MET A 103 2.96 9.93 -8.81
N GLY A 104 1.81 9.30 -8.53
CA GLY A 104 0.51 9.74 -9.06
C GLY A 104 0.09 11.11 -8.55
N MET A 105 0.45 11.47 -7.32
CA MET A 105 0.24 12.79 -6.75
C MET A 105 1.01 13.87 -7.52
N ILE A 106 2.31 13.62 -7.81
CA ILE A 106 3.16 14.53 -8.59
C ILE A 106 2.66 14.64 -10.04
N ASP A 107 2.36 13.51 -10.68
CA ASP A 107 1.90 13.43 -12.07
C ASP A 107 0.56 14.16 -12.27
N ALA A 108 -0.36 14.02 -11.31
CA ALA A 108 -1.63 14.75 -11.32
C ALA A 108 -1.51 16.24 -10.93
N GLY A 109 -0.32 16.71 -10.57
CA GLY A 109 -0.09 18.11 -10.15
C GLY A 109 -0.81 18.49 -8.85
N ILE A 110 -1.10 17.51 -7.98
CA ILE A 110 -1.79 17.75 -6.71
C ILE A 110 -0.81 17.71 -5.53
N GLY A 111 -1.09 18.48 -4.48
CA GLY A 111 -0.30 18.42 -3.25
C GLY A 111 -0.76 17.33 -2.29
N GLU A 112 0.03 17.09 -1.25
CA GLU A 112 -0.27 16.15 -0.16
C GLU A 112 -1.68 16.36 0.42
N THR A 113 -2.09 17.62 0.64
CA THR A 113 -3.40 17.95 1.22
C THR A 113 -4.55 17.43 0.37
N HIS A 114 -4.43 17.52 -0.95
CA HIS A 114 -5.44 17.02 -1.88
C HIS A 114 -5.48 15.48 -1.85
N LEU A 115 -4.30 14.83 -1.85
CA LEU A 115 -4.22 13.38 -1.73
C LEU A 115 -4.87 12.88 -0.43
N ASN A 116 -4.54 13.50 0.71
CA ASN A 116 -5.11 13.12 2.00
C ASN A 116 -6.61 13.42 2.09
N THR A 117 -7.11 14.45 1.39
CA THR A 117 -8.55 14.71 1.27
C THR A 117 -9.27 13.57 0.54
N ILE A 118 -8.71 13.10 -0.59
CA ILE A 118 -9.25 11.97 -1.35
C ILE A 118 -9.24 10.69 -0.50
N LEU A 119 -8.12 10.37 0.15
CA LEU A 119 -8.01 9.19 1.01
C LEU A 119 -9.03 9.24 2.16
N SER A 120 -9.18 10.40 2.78
CA SER A 120 -10.16 10.60 3.86
C SER A 120 -11.60 10.43 3.37
N ALA A 121 -11.94 10.96 2.19
CA ALA A 121 -13.26 10.77 1.58
C ALA A 121 -13.57 9.28 1.30
N LEU A 122 -12.53 8.49 0.99
CA LEU A 122 -12.64 7.04 0.79
C LEU A 122 -12.62 6.23 2.10
N ASN A 123 -12.48 6.88 3.27
CA ASN A 123 -12.23 6.25 4.58
C ASN A 123 -10.95 5.39 4.62
N ILE A 124 -9.92 5.83 3.91
CA ILE A 124 -8.58 5.23 3.91
C ILE A 124 -7.67 6.13 4.78
N PRO A 125 -6.81 5.54 5.65
CA PRO A 125 -5.89 6.32 6.45
C PRO A 125 -5.00 7.26 5.61
N PRO A 126 -4.81 8.53 6.04
CA PRO A 126 -3.98 9.48 5.31
C PRO A 126 -2.49 9.12 5.39
N LEU A 127 -1.69 9.57 4.42
CA LEU A 127 -0.25 9.49 4.51
C LEU A 127 0.29 10.61 5.41
N ASN A 128 1.34 10.28 6.16
CA ASN A 128 2.08 11.26 6.92
C ASN A 128 2.95 12.12 5.98
N PRO A 129 3.02 13.45 6.18
CA PRO A 129 3.85 14.35 5.38
C PRO A 129 5.31 13.92 5.26
N THR A 130 5.85 13.34 6.33
CA THR A 130 7.23 12.84 6.38
C THR A 130 7.44 11.67 5.42
N VAL A 131 6.44 10.79 5.31
CA VAL A 131 6.45 9.65 4.39
C VAL A 131 6.34 10.18 2.95
N VAL A 132 5.43 11.13 2.70
CA VAL A 132 5.27 11.74 1.37
C VAL A 132 6.57 12.37 0.89
N LYS A 133 7.15 13.31 1.66
CA LYS A 133 8.42 13.98 1.31
C LYS A 133 9.57 13.02 1.08
N ARG A 134 9.62 11.90 1.82
CA ARG A 134 10.65 10.89 1.62
C ARG A 134 10.50 10.23 0.25
N HIS A 135 9.28 9.86 -0.13
CA HIS A 135 9.02 9.22 -1.43
C HIS A 135 9.10 10.23 -2.59
N GLU A 136 8.77 11.50 -2.38
CA GLU A 136 8.96 12.57 -3.38
C GLU A 136 10.44 12.69 -3.78
N ARG A 137 11.37 12.63 -2.81
CA ARG A 137 12.81 12.67 -3.10
C ARG A 137 13.32 11.46 -3.90
N VAL A 138 12.63 10.32 -3.77
CA VAL A 138 12.96 9.10 -4.54
C VAL A 138 12.35 9.17 -5.93
N ALA A 139 11.09 9.60 -6.04
CA ALA A 139 10.35 9.66 -7.31
C ALA A 139 10.79 10.84 -8.19
N GLY A 140 11.10 11.99 -7.60
CA GLY A 140 11.39 13.25 -8.29
C GLY A 140 12.44 13.14 -9.38
N PRO A 141 13.65 12.60 -9.10
CA PRO A 141 14.69 12.46 -10.12
C PRO A 141 14.27 11.57 -11.30
N ALA A 142 13.53 10.49 -11.03
CA ALA A 142 13.04 9.60 -12.08
C ALA A 142 12.00 10.30 -12.98
N ILE A 143 11.05 11.02 -12.36
CA ILE A 143 10.04 11.80 -13.08
C ILE A 143 10.70 12.91 -13.91
N GLU A 144 11.67 13.64 -13.34
CA GLU A 144 12.40 14.70 -14.01
C GLU A 144 13.19 14.19 -15.22
N SER A 145 13.84 13.02 -15.09
CA SER A 145 14.57 12.40 -16.20
C SER A 145 13.62 12.05 -17.35
N ILE A 146 12.48 11.43 -17.05
CA ILE A 146 11.49 11.06 -18.07
C ILE A 146 10.93 12.33 -18.75
N ALA A 147 10.64 13.37 -17.98
CA ALA A 147 10.17 14.65 -18.52
C ALA A 147 11.21 15.30 -19.45
N LYS A 148 12.50 15.28 -19.07
CA LYS A 148 13.61 15.79 -19.90
C LYS A 148 13.73 15.03 -21.21
N ASP A 149 13.65 13.70 -21.16
CA ASP A 149 13.75 12.85 -22.33
C ASP A 149 12.57 13.08 -23.29
N SER A 150 11.34 13.15 -22.75
CA SER A 150 10.14 13.46 -23.53
C SER A 150 10.21 14.84 -24.19
N CYS A 151 10.63 15.88 -23.48
CA CYS A 151 10.82 17.21 -24.07
C CYS A 151 11.89 17.22 -25.17
N ARG A 152 12.98 16.45 -24.99
CA ARG A 152 14.04 16.34 -25.99
C ARG A 152 13.54 15.66 -27.27
N GLU A 153 12.77 14.59 -27.14
CA GLU A 153 12.15 13.89 -28.26
C GLU A 153 11.16 14.80 -29.02
N GLY A 154 10.33 15.55 -28.29
CA GLY A 154 9.42 16.55 -28.87
C GLY A 154 10.15 17.60 -29.69
N LEU A 155 11.22 18.20 -29.14
CA LEU A 155 12.04 19.19 -29.84
C LEU A 155 12.68 18.64 -31.12
N GLN A 156 13.16 17.39 -31.10
CA GLN A 156 13.74 16.75 -32.28
C GLN A 156 12.69 16.52 -33.37
N LEU A 157 11.49 16.12 -32.99
CA LEU A 157 10.38 15.91 -33.90
C LEU A 157 9.93 17.23 -34.54
N GLU A 158 9.72 18.28 -33.74
CA GLU A 158 9.37 19.62 -34.22
C GLU A 158 10.41 20.15 -35.23
N LYS A 159 11.69 20.02 -34.91
CA LYS A 159 12.79 20.41 -35.81
C LYS A 159 12.71 19.66 -37.13
N LYS A 160 12.49 18.34 -37.10
CA LYS A 160 12.42 17.51 -38.31
C LYS A 160 11.24 17.92 -39.20
N LEU A 161 10.06 18.11 -38.60
CA LEU A 161 8.85 18.51 -39.31
C LEU A 161 8.97 19.90 -39.94
N THR A 162 9.59 20.84 -39.22
CA THR A 162 9.83 22.19 -39.72
C THR A 162 10.77 22.18 -40.93
N LEU A 163 11.86 21.41 -40.87
CA LEU A 163 12.80 21.29 -41.98
C LEU A 163 12.18 20.62 -43.21
N SER A 164 11.32 19.61 -43.03
CA SER A 164 10.61 18.99 -44.15
C SER A 164 9.61 19.93 -44.81
N ALA A 165 8.88 20.74 -44.03
CA ALA A 165 7.92 21.70 -44.58
C ALA A 165 8.62 22.76 -45.45
N LEU A 166 9.76 23.29 -45.00
CA LEU A 166 10.56 24.24 -45.78
C LEU A 166 11.06 23.66 -47.11
N GLN A 167 11.39 22.36 -47.14
CA GLN A 167 11.85 21.67 -48.36
C GLN A 167 10.71 21.38 -49.37
N GLU A 168 9.46 21.36 -48.90
CA GLU A 168 8.28 21.23 -49.76
C GLU A 168 7.87 22.56 -50.37
N ASP A 169 8.06 23.67 -49.66
CA ASP A 169 7.78 25.03 -50.17
C ASP A 169 8.77 25.49 -51.25
N ASP A 170 9.98 24.92 -51.29
CA ASP A 170 11.02 25.20 -52.29
C ASP A 170 10.86 24.40 -53.62
N LYS A 171 9.82 23.58 -53.76
CA LYS A 171 9.53 22.76 -54.97
C LYS A 171 8.36 23.30 -55.79
#